data_AF-A0A937SQK5-F1
#
_entry.id   AF-A0A937SQK5-F1
#
_cell.length_a   1.000
_cell.length_b   1.000
_cell.length_c   1.000
_cell.angle_alpha   90.00
_cell.angle_beta   90.00
_cell.angle_gamma   90.00
#
_symmetry.space_group_name_H-M   'P 1'
#
loop_
_entity.id
_entity.type
_entity.pdbx_description
1 polymer ?
#
loop_
_entity_poly.entity_id
_entity_poly.type
_entity_poly.pdbx_seq_one_letter_code
_entity_poly.pdbx_strand_id
1 'polypeptide(L)'
;QRYLGEGVDGDSVGFTLTSGVVDDVRDRFVGQLETLDFRRWLVQFFTESGHEDFGNYSEREDPIEAGALKDALEQGAALIKPPYVKFALTQTAPESFCLGFNGHSFMVGQSLLPMLKVLMKEQGVNATGNPEILSDPGALAFLLALHNHQGLELGPTCT
;
A
#
# COMPACT_ATOMS: atom_id res chain seq x y z
N GLN A 1 -21.92 45.86 22.88
CA GLN A 1 -23.07 45.12 22.33
C GLN A 1 -22.83 44.90 20.84
N ARG A 2 -22.94 43.66 20.34
CA ARG A 2 -22.86 43.38 18.90
C ARG A 2 -24.21 43.73 18.25
N TYR A 3 -24.18 44.42 17.13
CA TYR A 3 -25.38 44.77 16.35
C TYR A 3 -25.92 43.51 15.66
N LEU A 4 -27.20 43.21 15.86
CA LEU A 4 -27.99 42.24 15.09
C LEU A 4 -28.82 43.06 14.10
N GLY A 5 -28.77 42.70 12.82
CA GLY A 5 -29.51 43.41 11.76
C GLY A 5 -31.02 43.41 12.01
N GLU A 6 -31.72 44.39 11.42
CA GLU A 6 -33.17 44.54 11.53
C GLU A 6 -33.88 43.25 11.08
N GLY A 7 -34.68 42.64 11.98
CA GLY A 7 -35.38 41.38 11.74
C GLY A 7 -34.71 40.11 12.29
N VAL A 8 -33.57 40.24 12.98
CA VAL A 8 -32.85 39.11 13.59
C VAL A 8 -33.10 39.12 15.11
N ASP A 9 -34.06 38.32 15.58
CA ASP A 9 -34.30 38.11 17.02
C ASP A 9 -33.30 37.12 17.64
N GLY A 10 -33.18 37.05 18.96
CA GLY A 10 -32.17 36.22 19.66
C GLY A 10 -32.15 34.73 19.29
N ASP A 11 -33.26 34.22 18.74
CA ASP A 11 -33.42 32.85 18.25
C ASP A 11 -32.95 32.64 16.80
N SER A 12 -32.65 33.70 16.06
CA SER A 12 -32.26 33.66 14.65
C SER A 12 -30.75 33.65 14.40
N VAL A 13 -29.95 33.46 15.46
CA VAL A 13 -28.49 33.35 15.40
C VAL A 13 -28.02 31.88 15.44
N GLY A 14 -28.93 30.91 15.47
CA GLY A 14 -28.61 29.48 15.51
C GLY A 14 -28.83 28.80 14.18
N PHE A 15 -27.75 28.36 13.51
CA PHE A 15 -27.88 27.28 12.53
C PHE A 15 -28.03 25.97 13.31
N THR A 16 -29.27 25.60 13.62
CA THR A 16 -29.56 24.34 14.33
C THR A 16 -29.77 23.24 13.31
N LEU A 17 -28.81 22.32 13.20
CA LEU A 17 -28.99 21.11 12.41
C LEU A 17 -29.98 20.18 13.10
N THR A 18 -30.90 19.60 12.33
CA THR A 18 -31.72 18.50 12.84
C THR A 18 -30.83 17.28 13.09
N SER A 19 -31.19 16.45 14.07
CA SER A 19 -30.47 15.21 14.36
C SER A 19 -30.37 14.31 13.11
N GLY A 20 -31.43 14.26 12.29
CA GLY A 20 -31.43 13.52 11.03
C GLY A 20 -30.36 13.98 10.05
N VAL A 21 -30.12 15.30 9.93
CA VAL A 21 -29.04 15.81 9.06
C VAL A 21 -27.65 15.46 9.62
N VAL A 22 -27.50 15.47 10.94
CA VAL A 22 -26.25 15.05 11.59
C VAL A 22 -25.99 13.55 11.36
N ASP A 23 -27.03 12.73 11.47
CA ASP A 23 -26.98 11.29 11.21
C ASP A 23 -26.64 11.02 9.73
N ASP A 24 -27.30 11.70 8.78
CA ASP A 24 -27.01 11.56 7.34
C ASP A 24 -25.55 11.92 7.01
N VAL A 25 -25.01 12.98 7.61
CA VAL A 25 -23.61 13.40 7.41
C VAL A 25 -22.66 12.36 7.99
N ARG A 26 -22.92 11.87 9.21
CA ARG A 26 -22.12 10.81 9.84
C ARG A 26 -22.12 9.56 8.98
N ASP A 27 -23.29 9.11 8.52
CA ASP A 27 -23.44 7.87 7.77
C ASP A 27 -22.74 7.97 6.41
N ARG A 28 -22.70 9.16 5.79
CA ARG A 28 -21.88 9.41 4.60
C ARG A 28 -20.38 9.26 4.89
N PHE A 29 -19.88 9.79 6.01
CA PHE A 29 -18.48 9.60 6.37
C PHE A 29 -18.16 8.13 6.65
N VAL A 30 -19.03 7.43 7.39
CA VAL A 30 -18.87 5.98 7.64
C VAL A 30 -18.80 5.22 6.32
N GLY A 31 -19.72 5.49 5.39
CA GLY A 31 -19.71 4.88 4.07
C GLY A 31 -18.42 5.12 3.29
N GLN A 32 -17.80 6.30 3.40
CA GLN A 32 -16.51 6.59 2.76
C GLN A 32 -15.35 5.78 3.36
N LEU A 33 -15.34 5.57 4.68
CA LEU A 33 -14.31 4.79 5.37
C LEU A 33 -14.32 3.30 4.98
N GLU A 34 -15.44 2.80 4.45
CA GLU A 34 -15.58 1.41 4.01
C GLU A 34 -15.16 1.19 2.55
N THR A 35 -14.89 2.26 1.80
CA THR A 35 -14.54 2.18 0.38
C THR A 35 -13.17 1.58 0.13
N LEU A 36 -12.99 1.02 -1.07
CA LEU A 36 -11.67 0.59 -1.56
C LEU A 36 -10.69 1.77 -1.67
N ASP A 37 -11.19 2.94 -2.05
CA ASP A 37 -10.37 4.15 -2.21
C ASP A 37 -9.79 4.60 -0.87
N PHE A 38 -10.60 4.56 0.20
CA PHE A 38 -10.09 4.83 1.55
C PHE A 38 -9.01 3.82 1.96
N ARG A 39 -9.20 2.52 1.69
CA ARG A 39 -8.20 1.48 2.01
C ARG A 39 -6.90 1.68 1.24
N ARG A 40 -6.97 2.06 -0.04
CA ARG A 40 -5.80 2.40 -0.86
C ARG A 40 -5.09 3.64 -0.33
N TRP A 41 -5.84 4.71 -0.07
CA TRP A 41 -5.31 5.93 0.52
C TRP A 41 -4.63 5.64 1.86
N LEU A 42 -5.22 4.79 2.71
CA LEU A 42 -4.69 4.45 4.03
C LEU A 42 -3.30 3.82 3.94
N VAL A 43 -3.10 2.82 3.08
CA VAL A 43 -1.78 2.18 2.94
C VAL A 43 -0.76 3.11 2.28
N GLN A 44 -1.19 3.97 1.35
CA GLN A 44 -0.31 4.98 0.74
C GLN A 44 0.15 5.99 1.79
N PHE A 45 -0.77 6.55 2.56
CA PHE A 45 -0.51 7.52 3.62
C PHE A 45 0.51 7.00 4.66
N PHE A 46 0.37 5.74 5.10
CA PHE A 46 1.30 5.17 6.09
C PHE A 46 2.68 4.80 5.53
N THR A 47 2.81 4.73 4.21
CA THR A 47 4.04 4.29 3.55
C THR A 47 4.76 5.39 2.80
N GLU A 48 4.14 6.56 2.69
CA GLU A 48 4.77 7.77 2.21
C GLU A 48 5.98 8.10 3.11
N SER A 49 7.12 8.36 2.47
CA SER A 49 8.33 8.77 3.18
C SER A 49 8.18 10.22 3.65
N GLY A 50 8.22 10.44 4.96
CA GLY A 50 8.19 11.79 5.54
C GLY A 50 9.56 12.50 5.55
N HIS A 51 10.59 11.95 4.91
CA HIS A 51 11.96 12.49 4.93
C HIS A 51 12.41 12.78 3.50
N GLU A 52 12.99 13.96 3.27
CA GLU A 52 13.43 14.42 1.94
C GLU A 52 14.50 13.50 1.30
N ASP A 53 15.27 12.80 2.14
CA ASP A 53 16.30 11.84 1.70
C ASP A 53 15.74 10.50 1.19
N PHE A 54 14.49 10.16 1.52
CA PHE A 54 13.84 8.97 1.01
C PHE A 54 13.03 9.37 -0.22
N GLY A 55 13.62 9.09 -1.39
CA GLY A 55 13.11 9.52 -2.69
C GLY A 55 11.62 9.26 -2.87
N ASN A 56 10.97 10.21 -3.55
CA ASN A 56 9.61 10.05 -4.03
C ASN A 56 9.50 8.75 -4.84
N TYR A 57 8.34 8.11 -4.80
CA TYR A 57 8.06 6.95 -5.63
C TYR A 57 8.48 7.21 -7.09
N SER A 58 9.27 6.29 -7.61
CA SER A 58 9.66 6.23 -9.02
C SER A 58 9.84 4.77 -9.41
N GLU A 59 9.66 4.51 -10.70
CA GLU A 59 10.11 3.25 -11.29
C GLU A 59 11.63 3.30 -11.46
N ARG A 60 12.27 2.13 -11.50
CA ARG A 60 13.70 2.03 -11.86
C ARG A 60 13.88 2.54 -13.29
N GLU A 61 14.91 3.35 -13.51
CA GLU A 61 15.27 3.83 -14.85
C GLU A 61 15.59 2.66 -15.80
N ASP A 62 16.30 1.66 -15.27
CA ASP A 62 16.60 0.40 -15.96
C ASP A 62 15.84 -0.76 -15.28
N PRO A 63 14.59 -1.03 -15.66
CA PRO A 63 13.85 -2.18 -15.13
C PRO A 63 14.48 -3.49 -15.60
N ILE A 64 14.44 -4.52 -14.74
CA ILE A 64 14.81 -5.87 -15.17
C ILE A 64 13.61 -6.53 -15.86
N GLU A 65 13.90 -7.41 -16.81
CA GLU A 65 12.89 -8.23 -17.48
C GLU A 65 12.60 -9.51 -16.68
N ALA A 66 11.42 -10.09 -16.90
CA ALA A 66 10.99 -11.30 -16.19
C ALA A 66 11.97 -12.47 -16.33
N GLY A 67 12.55 -12.65 -17.52
CA GLY A 67 13.56 -13.69 -17.78
C GLY A 67 14.83 -13.47 -16.95
N ALA A 68 15.33 -12.23 -16.92
CA ALA A 68 16.52 -11.89 -16.15
C ALA A 68 16.31 -12.06 -14.65
N LEU A 69 15.13 -11.70 -14.13
CA LEU A 69 14.79 -11.95 -12.72
C LEU A 69 14.74 -13.45 -12.42
N LYS A 70 14.09 -14.23 -13.28
CA LYS A 70 14.01 -15.68 -13.12
C LYS A 70 15.40 -16.32 -13.10
N ASP A 71 16.25 -15.96 -14.05
CA ASP A 71 17.62 -16.47 -14.13
C ASP A 71 18.43 -16.12 -12.86
N ALA A 72 18.26 -14.89 -12.33
CA ALA A 72 18.91 -14.49 -11.10
C ALA A 72 18.47 -15.33 -9.90
N LEU A 73 17.16 -15.59 -9.77
CA LEU A 73 16.61 -16.43 -8.70
C LEU A 73 17.08 -17.89 -8.82
N GLU A 74 17.15 -18.43 -10.05
CA GLU A 74 17.69 -19.77 -10.32
C GLU A 74 19.18 -19.88 -9.97
N GLN A 75 19.94 -18.79 -10.11
CA GLN A 75 21.34 -18.68 -9.70
C GLN A 75 21.53 -18.46 -8.18
N GLY A 76 20.44 -18.45 -7.40
CA GLY A 76 20.49 -18.34 -5.94
C GLY A 76 20.42 -16.90 -5.41
N ALA A 77 20.05 -15.93 -6.25
CA ALA A 77 19.74 -14.60 -5.76
C ALA A 77 18.49 -14.61 -4.87
N ALA A 78 18.38 -13.61 -3.99
CA ALA A 78 17.20 -13.38 -3.18
C ALA A 78 16.68 -11.96 -3.42
N LEU A 79 15.36 -11.79 -3.44
CA LEU A 79 14.75 -10.47 -3.36
C LEU A 79 14.52 -10.11 -1.90
N ILE A 80 14.95 -8.93 -1.50
CA ILE A 80 14.82 -8.40 -0.14
C ILE A 80 14.02 -7.11 -0.15
N LYS A 81 13.23 -6.87 0.91
CA LYS A 81 12.65 -5.56 1.19
C LYS A 81 13.72 -4.71 1.86
N PRO A 82 14.18 -3.60 1.26
CA PRO A 82 15.17 -2.74 1.90
C PRO A 82 14.65 -2.21 3.25
N PRO A 83 15.52 -1.95 4.24
CA PRO A 83 15.11 -1.47 5.56
C PRO A 83 14.39 -0.13 5.52
N TYR A 84 14.71 0.71 4.54
CA TYR A 84 14.11 2.03 4.35
C TYR A 84 12.73 1.97 3.67
N VAL A 85 12.36 0.85 3.05
CA VAL A 85 11.04 0.67 2.42
C VAL A 85 10.05 0.16 3.46
N LYS A 86 8.97 0.92 3.65
CA LYS A 86 7.84 0.55 4.52
C LYS A 86 6.77 -0.16 3.71
N PHE A 87 6.37 -1.35 4.15
CA PHE A 87 5.20 -2.06 3.63
C PHE A 87 4.03 -1.89 4.58
N ALA A 88 2.87 -1.50 4.06
CA ALA A 88 1.60 -1.54 4.78
C ALA A 88 0.62 -2.44 4.03
N LEU A 89 -0.14 -3.25 4.74
CA LEU A 89 -1.07 -4.20 4.14
C LEU A 89 -2.45 -4.03 4.77
N THR A 90 -3.48 -3.92 3.94
CA THR A 90 -4.88 -3.92 4.39
C THR A 90 -5.70 -4.91 3.58
N GLN A 91 -6.68 -5.55 4.21
CA GLN A 91 -7.58 -6.46 3.52
C GLN A 91 -8.68 -5.65 2.79
N THR A 92 -8.86 -5.94 1.50
CA THR A 92 -9.86 -5.27 0.66
C THR A 92 -11.07 -6.16 0.38
N ALA A 93 -10.87 -7.48 0.37
CA ALA A 93 -11.91 -8.51 0.26
C ALA A 93 -11.41 -9.81 0.90
N PRO A 94 -12.25 -10.85 1.09
CA PRO A 94 -11.83 -12.11 1.71
C PRO A 94 -10.52 -12.70 1.14
N GLU A 95 -10.32 -12.61 -0.17
CA GLU A 95 -9.14 -13.16 -0.86
C GLU A 95 -8.25 -12.08 -1.51
N SER A 96 -8.45 -10.80 -1.16
CA SER A 96 -7.71 -9.69 -1.76
C SER A 96 -7.22 -8.69 -0.72
N PHE A 97 -6.03 -8.18 -0.95
CA PHE A 97 -5.31 -7.24 -0.11
C PHE A 97 -4.83 -6.07 -0.94
N CYS A 98 -4.60 -4.94 -0.28
CA CYS A 98 -3.89 -3.81 -0.83
C CYS A 98 -2.58 -3.66 -0.08
N LEU A 99 -1.47 -3.78 -0.81
CA LEU A 99 -0.12 -3.52 -0.32
C LEU A 99 0.25 -2.09 -0.70
N GLY A 100 0.67 -1.28 0.26
CA GLY A 100 1.28 0.01 0.03
C GLY A 100 2.78 0.00 0.29
N PHE A 101 3.52 0.82 -0.46
CA PHE A 101 4.89 1.22 -0.17
C PHE A 101 5.22 2.53 -0.89
N ASN A 102 6.06 3.39 -0.29
CA ASN A 102 6.50 4.68 -0.84
C ASN A 102 5.34 5.56 -1.37
N GLY A 103 4.15 5.52 -0.76
CA GLY A 103 2.98 6.27 -1.23
C GLY A 103 2.30 5.68 -2.48
N HIS A 104 2.74 4.52 -2.97
CA HIS A 104 2.11 3.76 -4.05
C HIS A 104 1.42 2.50 -3.50
N SER A 105 0.54 1.86 -4.29
CA SER A 105 -0.15 0.64 -3.85
C SER A 105 -0.47 -0.35 -4.96
N PHE A 106 -0.51 -1.64 -4.59
CA PHE A 106 -0.84 -2.77 -5.45
C PHE A 106 -2.00 -3.57 -4.85
N MET A 107 -2.84 -4.12 -5.73
CA MET A 107 -3.78 -5.16 -5.34
C MET A 107 -3.07 -6.51 -5.36
N VAL A 108 -3.27 -7.30 -4.31
CA VAL A 108 -2.58 -8.56 -4.11
C VAL A 108 -3.61 -9.65 -3.79
N GLY A 109 -3.47 -10.81 -4.42
CA GLY A 109 -4.27 -11.99 -4.10
C GLY A 109 -3.79 -12.69 -2.82
N GLN A 110 -4.68 -13.42 -2.16
CA GLN A 110 -4.37 -14.16 -0.93
C GLN A 110 -3.20 -15.14 -1.07
N SER A 111 -2.99 -15.73 -2.26
CA SER A 111 -1.92 -16.69 -2.53
C SER A 111 -0.52 -16.12 -2.31
N LEU A 112 -0.34 -14.80 -2.46
CA LEU A 112 0.95 -14.12 -2.32
C LEU A 112 1.25 -13.68 -0.88
N LEU A 113 0.29 -13.82 0.06
CA LEU A 113 0.47 -13.40 1.45
C LEU A 113 1.63 -14.09 2.19
N PRO A 114 1.86 -15.42 2.04
CA PRO A 114 2.97 -16.08 2.73
C PRO A 114 4.31 -15.42 2.38
N MET A 115 4.54 -15.17 1.08
CA MET A 115 5.72 -14.49 0.57
C MET A 115 5.82 -13.05 1.10
N LEU A 116 4.72 -12.29 1.08
CA LEU A 116 4.71 -10.94 1.64
C LEU A 116 5.05 -10.91 3.13
N LYS A 117 4.60 -11.89 3.90
CA LYS A 117 4.96 -12.00 5.32
C LYS A 117 6.45 -12.26 5.53
N VAL A 118 7.13 -12.95 4.60
CA VAL A 118 8.59 -13.12 4.62
C VAL A 118 9.27 -11.77 4.36
N LEU A 119 8.85 -11.05 3.33
CA LEU A 119 9.38 -9.71 2.99
C LEU A 119 9.14 -8.67 4.11
N MET A 120 7.96 -8.70 4.74
CA MET A 120 7.62 -7.82 5.87
C MET A 120 8.46 -8.12 7.13
N LYS A 121 9.03 -9.32 7.23
CA LYS A 121 10.01 -9.69 8.27
C LYS A 121 11.46 -9.40 7.85
N GLU A 122 11.65 -8.70 6.74
CA GLU A 122 12.96 -8.36 6.17
C GLU A 122 13.80 -9.60 5.81
N GLN A 123 13.11 -10.71 5.53
CA GLN A 123 13.73 -11.94 5.07
C GLN A 123 13.72 -11.98 3.54
N GLY A 124 14.78 -12.56 2.98
CA GLY A 124 14.92 -12.74 1.55
C GLY A 124 13.97 -13.80 1.01
N VAL A 125 13.39 -13.50 -0.14
CA VAL A 125 12.58 -14.42 -0.93
C VAL A 125 13.44 -14.95 -2.08
N ASN A 126 13.66 -16.26 -2.11
CA ASN A 126 14.51 -16.94 -3.10
C ASN A 126 13.94 -18.30 -3.50
N ALA A 127 14.48 -18.89 -4.56
CA ALA A 127 14.05 -20.18 -5.09
C ALA A 127 14.27 -21.37 -4.14
N THR A 128 15.27 -21.29 -3.24
CA THR A 128 15.57 -22.37 -2.29
C THR A 128 14.55 -22.44 -1.15
N GLY A 129 14.17 -21.29 -0.59
CA GLY A 129 13.21 -21.19 0.50
C GLY A 129 11.75 -21.12 0.05
N ASN A 130 11.52 -20.73 -1.21
CA ASN A 130 10.20 -20.50 -1.79
C ASN A 130 10.20 -20.98 -3.27
N PRO A 131 10.36 -22.29 -3.51
CA PRO A 131 10.51 -22.85 -4.87
C PRO A 131 9.30 -22.60 -5.77
N GLU A 132 8.12 -22.38 -5.20
CA GLU A 132 6.88 -22.08 -5.90
C GLU A 132 6.95 -20.79 -6.73
N ILE A 133 7.89 -19.89 -6.44
CA ILE A 133 8.05 -18.62 -7.16
C ILE A 133 8.43 -18.85 -8.63
N LEU A 134 9.21 -19.89 -8.90
CA LEU A 134 9.65 -20.20 -10.26
C LEU A 134 8.56 -20.90 -11.07
N SER A 135 7.59 -21.52 -10.40
CA SER A 135 6.49 -22.27 -11.02
C SER A 135 5.17 -21.51 -11.06
N ASP A 136 4.99 -20.46 -10.26
CA ASP A 136 3.85 -19.55 -10.27
C ASP A 136 4.16 -18.25 -11.04
N PRO A 137 3.64 -18.08 -12.27
CA PRO A 137 3.84 -16.86 -13.05
C PRO A 137 3.31 -15.59 -12.35
N GLY A 138 2.27 -15.72 -11.53
CA GLY A 138 1.70 -14.59 -10.78
C GLY A 138 2.64 -14.12 -9.67
N ALA A 139 3.28 -15.06 -8.98
CA ALA A 139 4.29 -14.77 -7.97
C ALA A 139 5.52 -14.08 -8.58
N LEU A 140 6.05 -14.60 -9.69
CA LEU A 140 7.18 -14.00 -10.37
C LEU A 140 6.85 -12.60 -10.91
N ALA A 141 5.69 -12.42 -11.55
CA ALA A 141 5.25 -11.12 -12.05
C ALA A 141 5.06 -10.09 -10.93
N PHE A 142 4.56 -10.53 -9.76
CA PHE A 142 4.41 -9.67 -8.60
C PHE A 142 5.76 -9.22 -8.04
N LEU A 143 6.71 -10.13 -7.88
CA LEU A 143 8.06 -9.81 -7.42
C LEU A 143 8.80 -8.90 -8.39
N LEU A 144 8.63 -9.13 -9.69
CA LEU A 144 9.15 -8.27 -10.75
C LEU A 144 8.60 -6.85 -10.64
N ALA A 145 7.27 -6.72 -10.49
CA ALA A 145 6.64 -5.43 -10.31
C ALA A 145 7.22 -4.72 -9.08
N LEU A 146 7.22 -5.37 -7.91
CA LEU A 146 7.77 -4.78 -6.70
C LEU A 146 9.24 -4.37 -6.86
N HIS A 147 10.07 -5.17 -7.53
CA HIS A 147 11.45 -4.81 -7.81
C HIS A 147 11.56 -3.57 -8.71
N ASN A 148 10.85 -3.55 -9.83
CA ASN A 148 10.91 -2.46 -10.82
C ASN A 148 10.29 -1.16 -10.28
N HIS A 149 9.37 -1.25 -9.33
CA HIS A 149 8.83 -0.12 -8.58
C HIS A 149 9.64 0.25 -7.32
N GLN A 150 10.86 -0.28 -7.17
CA GLN A 150 11.77 0.01 -6.05
C GLN A 150 11.26 -0.41 -4.66
N GLY A 151 10.25 -1.29 -4.60
CA GLY A 151 9.81 -1.93 -3.37
C GLY A 151 10.74 -3.06 -2.90
N LEU A 152 11.54 -3.62 -3.81
CA LEU A 152 12.50 -4.69 -3.56
C LEU A 152 13.85 -4.43 -4.22
N GLU A 153 14.88 -5.08 -3.67
CA GLU A 153 16.23 -5.14 -4.23
C GLU A 153 16.69 -6.60 -4.36
N LEU A 154 17.59 -6.86 -5.30
CA LEU A 154 18.36 -8.10 -5.32
C LEU A 154 19.38 -8.05 -4.18
N GLY A 155 19.20 -8.90 -3.18
CA GLY A 155 20.15 -9.10 -2.10
C GLY A 155 21.38 -9.90 -2.55
N PRO A 156 22.44 -9.93 -1.72
CA PRO A 156 23.62 -10.74 -2.01
C PRO A 156 23.23 -12.22 -2.14
N THR A 157 23.84 -12.92 -3.10
CA THR A 157 23.69 -14.37 -3.27
C THR A 157 24.09 -15.07 -1.98
N CYS A 158 23.19 -15.88 -1.42
CA CYS A 158 23.54 -16.77 -0.31
C CYS A 158 24.40 -17.90 -0.87
N THR A 159 25.73 -17.74 -0.85
CA THR A 159 26.71 -18.81 -1.09
C THR A 159 26.79 -19.77 0.09
#